data_AF-A0A090MYN4-F1
#
_entry.id   AF-A0A090MYN4-F1
#
_cell.length_a   1.000
_cell.length_b   1.000
_cell.length_c   1.000
_cell.angle_alpha   90.00
_cell.angle_beta   90.00
_cell.angle_gamma   90.00
#
_symmetry.space_group_name_H-M   'P 1'
#
loop_
_entity.id
_entity.type
_entity.pdbx_description
1 polymer ?
#
loop_
_entity_poly.entity_id
_entity_poly.type
_entity_poly.pdbx_seq_one_letter_code
_entity_poly.pdbx_strand_id
1 'polypeptide(L)'
;MAALIRKLFKLDKKVVTKKNSITGRNHPFNVPYLSRLEGLQLLPGQSLIIRGLIIGKQDFIINLTNGGCVELDEEVTKLDDRLLTMRVDLPTKQIYFNACINDEWGKTGTVKHTWKNGDEFDIRIRCHEKEYEIFVDHKLVAKFAHYKPLTEVTHVYINGGVQLYNVSWEGKYYNVPYEADIPGNFNPGRKLYVSGLIKKLAKNFEIKFHSGNNIALRLKPQISDKKILCNTMTDDKWGTDTRIGKEFFPFKKKRTFDLLVYCEDTKFVIYVDDCPVGVYDHKISCKTIDKISINGDIILHGVHLK
;
A
#
# COMPACT_ATOMS: atom_id res chain seq x y z
N MET A 1 18.39 10.89 40.31
CA MET A 1 19.37 10.38 39.32
C MET A 1 18.81 9.20 38.50
N ALA A 2 17.54 9.26 38.07
CA ALA A 2 16.87 8.15 37.34
C ALA A 2 15.96 8.66 36.20
N ALA A 3 16.30 9.81 35.60
CA ALA A 3 15.56 10.39 34.46
C ALA A 3 16.44 10.57 33.21
N LEU A 4 17.77 10.38 33.32
CA LEU A 4 18.72 10.59 32.23
C LEU A 4 18.98 9.33 31.36
N ILE A 5 18.64 8.13 31.85
CA ILE A 5 18.99 6.86 31.19
C ILE A 5 17.91 6.37 30.18
N ARG A 6 16.68 6.92 30.21
CA ARG A 6 15.64 6.59 29.21
C ARG A 6 15.89 7.18 27.82
N LYS A 7 16.86 8.09 27.67
CA LYS A 7 17.20 8.74 26.39
C LYS A 7 18.26 8.01 25.55
N LEU A 8 18.85 6.91 26.04
CA LEU A 8 19.98 6.26 25.38
C LEU A 8 19.69 4.91 24.70
N PHE A 9 18.53 4.27 24.92
CA PHE A 9 18.28 2.91 24.37
C PHE A 9 16.84 2.64 23.89
N LYS A 10 16.24 3.58 23.16
CA LYS A 10 15.21 3.25 22.15
C LYS A 10 15.46 4.06 20.89
N LEU A 11 16.50 3.67 20.15
CA LEU A 11 16.39 3.73 18.70
C LEU A 11 15.12 2.94 18.37
N ASP A 12 14.08 3.63 17.89
CA ASP A 12 12.97 2.97 17.21
C ASP A 12 13.61 2.16 16.09
N LYS A 13 13.91 0.88 16.34
CA LYS A 13 14.32 -0.04 15.28
C LYS A 13 13.15 -0.04 14.32
N LYS A 14 13.34 0.57 13.14
CA LYS A 14 12.41 0.47 12.02
C LYS A 14 12.12 -1.04 11.89
N VAL A 15 10.88 -1.45 12.15
CA VAL A 15 10.52 -2.86 12.04
C VAL A 15 10.83 -3.23 10.59
N VAL A 16 11.83 -4.08 10.42
CA VAL A 16 12.32 -4.44 9.09
C VAL A 16 11.29 -5.37 8.48
N THR A 17 10.75 -4.95 7.35
CA THR A 17 9.93 -5.74 6.46
C THR A 17 10.68 -7.03 6.09
N LYS A 18 10.05 -8.18 6.28
CA LYS A 18 10.68 -9.47 5.93
C LYS A 18 10.24 -9.88 4.54
N LYS A 19 11.20 -9.96 3.61
CA LYS A 19 11.00 -10.57 2.29
C LYS A 19 10.73 -12.06 2.47
N ASN A 20 9.51 -12.51 2.27
CA ASN A 20 9.16 -13.93 2.21
C ASN A 20 8.09 -14.18 1.15
N SER A 21 7.93 -15.44 0.74
CA SER A 21 6.98 -15.84 -0.31
C SER A 21 5.51 -15.54 0.04
N ILE A 22 5.20 -15.37 1.33
CA ILE A 22 3.86 -15.09 1.82
C ILE A 22 3.43 -13.67 1.41
N THR A 23 4.32 -12.68 1.53
CA THR A 23 4.04 -11.28 1.13
C THR A 23 4.19 -11.03 -0.38
N GLY A 24 4.81 -11.96 -1.14
CA GLY A 24 4.79 -11.95 -2.61
C GLY A 24 5.92 -11.14 -3.28
N ARG A 25 6.98 -10.79 -2.54
CA ARG A 25 8.09 -9.96 -3.04
C ARG A 25 9.17 -10.75 -3.82
N ASN A 26 8.80 -11.56 -4.81
CA ASN A 26 9.73 -12.58 -5.34
C ASN A 26 10.47 -12.23 -6.64
N HIS A 27 10.01 -11.26 -7.44
CA HIS A 27 10.60 -10.98 -8.77
C HIS A 27 10.96 -9.50 -8.93
N PRO A 28 12.25 -9.16 -9.12
CA PRO A 28 12.63 -7.78 -9.40
C PRO A 28 12.26 -7.38 -10.84
N PHE A 29 11.90 -6.11 -11.03
CA PHE A 29 11.74 -5.51 -12.36
C PHE A 29 13.05 -4.83 -12.77
N ASN A 30 13.37 -4.91 -14.06
CA ASN A 30 14.55 -4.23 -14.60
C ASN A 30 14.37 -2.72 -14.56
N VAL A 31 15.47 -1.99 -14.34
CA VAL A 31 15.56 -0.54 -14.40
C VAL A 31 16.61 -0.17 -15.44
N PRO A 32 16.33 0.73 -16.40
CA PRO A 32 15.11 1.52 -16.53
C PRO A 32 13.86 0.68 -16.83
N TYR A 33 12.76 1.02 -16.18
CA TYR A 33 11.46 0.38 -16.32
C TYR A 33 10.56 1.27 -17.17
N LEU A 34 10.16 0.80 -18.35
CA LEU A 34 9.15 1.42 -19.19
C LEU A 34 8.03 0.42 -19.42
N SER A 35 6.81 0.81 -19.10
CA SER A 35 5.64 -0.05 -19.28
C SER A 35 4.47 0.77 -19.82
N ARG A 36 3.86 0.26 -20.89
CA ARG A 36 2.59 0.76 -21.41
C ARG A 36 1.46 0.25 -20.53
N LEU A 37 0.50 1.12 -20.25
CA LEU A 37 -0.77 0.76 -19.62
C LEU A 37 -1.64 0.04 -20.66
N GLU A 38 -1.56 -1.28 -20.70
CA GLU A 38 -2.29 -2.09 -21.70
C GLU A 38 -3.81 -1.94 -21.56
N GLY A 39 -4.46 -1.34 -22.58
CA GLY A 39 -5.89 -1.50 -22.87
C GLY A 39 -6.90 -0.83 -21.92
N LEU A 40 -6.47 -0.21 -20.82
CA LEU A 40 -7.36 0.52 -19.90
C LEU A 40 -6.78 1.90 -19.60
N GLN A 41 -7.55 2.95 -19.90
CA GLN A 41 -7.29 4.29 -19.38
C GLN A 41 -7.28 4.23 -17.85
N LEU A 42 -6.40 5.01 -17.21
CA LEU A 42 -6.42 5.17 -15.77
C LEU A 42 -7.77 5.74 -15.33
N LEU A 43 -8.41 5.07 -14.39
CA LEU A 43 -9.69 5.47 -13.83
C LEU A 43 -9.52 6.07 -12.43
N PRO A 44 -10.32 7.08 -12.07
CA PRO A 44 -10.39 7.57 -10.70
C PRO A 44 -10.63 6.44 -9.69
N GLY A 45 -9.89 6.47 -8.59
CA GLY A 45 -9.89 5.46 -7.54
C GLY A 45 -8.80 4.39 -7.68
N GLN A 46 -8.18 4.24 -8.86
CA GLN A 46 -7.01 3.38 -9.04
C GLN A 46 -5.76 3.97 -8.40
N SER A 47 -4.79 3.11 -8.06
CA SER A 47 -3.50 3.51 -7.51
C SER A 47 -2.37 2.81 -8.26
N LEU A 48 -1.37 3.57 -8.70
CA LEU A 48 -0.05 3.03 -9.01
C LEU A 48 0.68 2.78 -7.69
N ILE A 49 1.17 1.57 -7.48
CA ILE A 49 1.96 1.20 -6.31
C ILE A 49 3.35 0.76 -6.78
N ILE A 50 4.35 1.49 -6.32
CA ILE A 50 5.75 1.27 -6.67
C ILE A 50 6.51 0.99 -5.39
N ARG A 51 7.15 -0.18 -5.35
CA ARG A 51 8.02 -0.55 -4.24
C ARG A 51 9.35 -1.04 -4.76
N GLY A 52 10.39 -0.67 -4.04
CA GLY A 52 11.74 -1.02 -4.39
C GLY A 52 12.72 -0.77 -3.27
N LEU A 53 13.98 -1.05 -3.58
CA LEU A 53 15.15 -0.71 -2.78
C LEU A 53 15.89 0.42 -3.48
N ILE A 54 16.38 1.37 -2.70
CA ILE A 54 17.28 2.40 -3.20
C ILE A 54 18.66 1.79 -3.36
N ILE A 55 19.23 1.87 -4.56
CA ILE A 55 20.58 1.40 -4.88
C ILE A 55 21.41 2.57 -5.43
N GLY A 56 22.53 2.88 -4.78
CA GLY A 56 23.38 4.01 -5.15
C GLY A 56 23.11 5.27 -4.33
N LYS A 57 23.81 6.34 -4.69
CA LYS A 57 23.86 7.60 -3.91
C LYS A 57 23.27 8.81 -4.65
N GLN A 58 22.75 8.60 -5.86
CA GLN A 58 22.21 9.66 -6.72
C GLN A 58 20.68 9.72 -6.58
N ASP A 59 19.98 10.09 -7.64
CA ASP A 59 18.54 10.22 -7.71
C ASP A 59 17.87 9.05 -8.44
N PHE A 60 16.55 9.03 -8.36
CA PHE A 60 15.71 8.24 -9.26
C PHE A 60 14.44 9.03 -9.59
N ILE A 61 13.83 8.69 -10.71
CA ILE A 61 12.64 9.35 -11.24
C ILE A 61 11.51 8.36 -11.44
N ILE A 62 10.29 8.86 -11.29
CA ILE A 62 9.04 8.16 -11.62
C ILE A 62 8.20 9.14 -12.44
N ASN A 63 7.94 8.78 -13.69
CA ASN A 63 7.17 9.58 -14.62
C ASN A 63 5.90 8.84 -15.04
N LEU A 64 4.78 9.57 -15.05
CA LEU A 64 3.58 9.21 -15.80
C LEU A 64 3.60 10.01 -17.10
N THR A 65 3.65 9.33 -18.25
CA THR A 65 3.82 9.96 -19.56
C THR A 65 2.65 9.65 -20.50
N ASN A 66 2.46 10.49 -21.51
CA ASN A 66 1.45 10.26 -22.56
C ASN A 66 1.95 9.48 -23.77
N GLY A 67 3.21 9.05 -23.75
CA GLY A 67 3.78 8.09 -24.69
C GLY A 67 5.07 7.45 -24.17
N GLY A 68 5.68 6.63 -25.03
CA GLY A 68 6.86 5.81 -24.71
C GLY A 68 8.20 6.44 -25.09
N CYS A 69 8.21 7.62 -25.72
CA CYS A 69 9.44 8.35 -26.04
C CYS A 69 9.95 9.06 -24.79
N VAL A 70 10.85 8.39 -24.08
CA VAL A 70 11.41 8.82 -22.79
C VAL A 70 12.94 8.89 -22.84
N GLU A 71 13.57 9.36 -21.76
CA GLU A 71 15.04 9.53 -21.65
C GLU A 71 15.78 8.18 -21.52
N LEU A 72 15.62 7.29 -22.50
CA LEU A 72 16.23 5.96 -22.57
C LEU A 72 17.34 5.87 -23.62
N ASP A 73 17.15 6.54 -24.74
CA ASP A 73 18.00 6.45 -25.93
C ASP A 73 18.47 7.86 -26.32
N GLU A 74 19.77 8.00 -26.57
CA GLU A 74 20.43 9.26 -26.93
C GLU A 74 19.96 9.79 -28.29
N GLU A 75 19.35 8.94 -29.14
CA GLU A 75 18.81 9.33 -30.44
C GLU A 75 17.42 9.99 -30.37
N VAL A 76 16.77 9.99 -29.18
CA VAL A 76 15.45 10.59 -29.00
C VAL A 76 15.57 12.12 -28.98
N THR A 77 15.15 12.76 -30.07
CA THR A 77 15.19 14.22 -30.22
C THR A 77 14.02 14.94 -29.55
N LYS A 78 12.93 14.23 -29.26
CA LYS A 78 11.73 14.77 -28.61
C LYS A 78 11.12 13.76 -27.66
N LEU A 79 10.86 14.21 -26.43
CA LEU A 79 10.25 13.41 -25.38
C LEU A 79 8.73 13.59 -25.40
N ASP A 80 8.01 12.55 -24.99
CA ASP A 80 6.59 12.65 -24.67
C ASP A 80 6.36 13.48 -23.39
N ASP A 81 5.16 14.02 -23.23
CA ASP A 81 4.83 14.83 -22.06
C ASP A 81 4.93 14.00 -20.80
N ARG A 82 5.49 14.61 -19.76
CA ARG A 82 5.56 14.05 -18.41
C ARG A 82 4.44 14.67 -17.59
N LEU A 83 3.28 14.02 -17.60
CA LEU A 83 2.05 14.50 -16.95
C LEU A 83 2.17 14.51 -15.42
N LEU A 84 3.04 13.68 -14.87
CA LEU A 84 3.55 13.77 -13.51
C LEU A 84 4.99 13.27 -13.51
N THR A 85 5.92 14.09 -13.04
CA THR A 85 7.31 13.74 -12.72
C THR A 85 7.50 13.79 -11.22
N MET A 86 8.01 12.71 -10.65
CA MET A 86 8.50 12.67 -9.29
C MET A 86 9.98 12.30 -9.29
N ARG A 87 10.85 13.21 -8.86
CA ARG A 87 12.30 13.00 -8.75
C ARG A 87 12.69 12.93 -7.28
N VAL A 88 13.29 11.83 -6.85
CA VAL A 88 13.79 11.63 -5.49
C VAL A 88 15.29 11.86 -5.50
N ASP A 89 15.75 12.90 -4.83
CA ASP A 89 17.14 13.32 -4.74
C ASP A 89 17.73 12.95 -3.37
N LEU A 90 18.54 11.88 -3.32
CA LEU A 90 19.13 11.39 -2.06
C LEU A 90 20.09 12.39 -1.40
N PRO A 91 21.00 13.08 -2.13
CA PRO A 91 21.92 14.04 -1.51
C PRO A 91 21.21 15.19 -0.78
N THR A 92 20.21 15.81 -1.42
CA THR A 92 19.47 16.95 -0.87
C THR A 92 18.34 16.51 0.05
N LYS A 93 17.96 15.22 0.02
CA LYS A 93 16.85 14.61 0.77
C LYS A 93 15.48 15.17 0.39
N GLN A 94 15.33 15.52 -0.89
CA GLN A 94 14.13 16.15 -1.42
C GLN A 94 13.48 15.26 -2.46
N ILE A 95 12.15 15.21 -2.43
CA ILE A 95 11.34 14.71 -3.53
C ILE A 95 10.75 15.93 -4.23
N TYR A 96 10.97 16.03 -5.53
CA TYR A 96 10.45 17.08 -6.39
C TYR A 96 9.28 16.53 -7.20
N PHE A 97 8.23 17.33 -7.34
CA PHE A 97 7.07 17.04 -8.18
C PHE A 97 6.91 18.13 -9.22
N ASN A 98 6.72 17.75 -10.48
CA ASN A 98 6.42 18.69 -11.55
C ASN A 98 5.67 18.00 -12.69
N ALA A 99 5.28 18.74 -13.72
CA ALA A 99 4.89 18.22 -15.02
C ALA A 99 5.68 18.97 -16.09
N CYS A 100 5.98 18.28 -17.19
CA CYS A 100 6.55 18.91 -18.38
C CYS A 100 5.61 18.66 -19.55
N ILE A 101 5.03 19.73 -20.09
CA ILE A 101 4.03 19.72 -21.14
C ILE A 101 4.54 20.55 -22.31
N ASN A 102 4.58 19.99 -23.51
CA ASN A 102 5.15 20.62 -24.71
C ASN A 102 6.57 21.16 -24.44
N ASP A 103 7.40 20.35 -23.78
CA ASP A 103 8.78 20.70 -23.37
C ASP A 103 8.92 21.87 -22.39
N GLU A 104 7.81 22.35 -21.81
CA GLU A 104 7.81 23.40 -20.78
C GLU A 104 7.54 22.80 -19.39
N TRP A 105 8.42 23.10 -18.44
CA TRP A 105 8.25 22.68 -17.05
C TRP A 105 7.27 23.60 -16.31
N GLY A 106 6.37 23.00 -15.55
CA GLY A 106 5.48 23.71 -14.64
C GLY A 106 6.18 24.16 -13.35
N LYS A 107 5.34 24.48 -12.35
CA LYS A 107 5.80 24.88 -11.02
C LYS A 107 6.21 23.66 -10.18
N THR A 108 7.47 23.64 -9.73
CA THR A 108 7.99 22.58 -8.87
C THR A 108 7.41 22.61 -7.46
N GLY A 109 6.84 21.48 -7.03
CA GLY A 109 6.54 21.18 -5.63
C GLY A 109 7.68 20.38 -4.98
N THR A 110 7.86 20.48 -3.67
CA THR A 110 8.91 19.71 -2.95
C THR A 110 8.46 19.21 -1.58
N VAL A 111 8.97 18.03 -1.19
CA VAL A 111 8.81 17.47 0.16
C VAL A 111 10.09 16.76 0.58
N LYS A 112 10.41 16.79 1.87
CA LYS A 112 11.57 16.09 2.44
C LYS A 112 11.31 14.59 2.58
N HIS A 113 12.33 13.77 2.33
CA HIS A 113 12.36 12.35 2.69
C HIS A 113 13.50 12.04 3.67
N THR A 114 13.48 10.83 4.23
CA THR A 114 14.52 10.36 5.17
C THR A 114 15.29 9.15 4.66
N TRP A 115 14.99 8.67 3.46
CA TRP A 115 15.64 7.52 2.86
C TRP A 115 17.15 7.70 2.65
N LYS A 116 17.85 6.57 2.68
CA LYS A 116 19.26 6.39 2.39
C LYS A 116 19.44 5.24 1.40
N ASN A 117 20.64 5.12 0.85
CA ASN A 117 21.03 3.93 0.09
C ASN A 117 20.75 2.65 0.91
N GLY A 118 20.11 1.66 0.30
CA GLY A 118 19.69 0.42 0.93
C GLY A 118 18.32 0.46 1.63
N ASP A 119 17.69 1.62 1.77
CA ASP A 119 16.32 1.69 2.31
C ASP A 119 15.30 1.16 1.30
N GLU A 120 14.27 0.48 1.80
CA GLU A 120 13.03 0.26 1.06
C GLU A 120 12.21 1.54 0.98
N PHE A 121 11.55 1.73 -0.16
CA PHE A 121 10.55 2.77 -0.37
C PHE A 121 9.19 2.16 -0.78
N ASP A 122 8.11 2.81 -0.33
CA ASP A 122 6.75 2.57 -0.82
C ASP A 122 6.17 3.90 -1.32
N ILE A 123 5.87 3.95 -2.62
CA ILE A 123 5.29 5.12 -3.27
C ILE A 123 3.97 4.69 -3.88
N ARG A 124 2.92 5.49 -3.62
CA ARG A 124 1.59 5.27 -4.21
C ARG A 124 1.06 6.54 -4.82
N ILE A 125 0.58 6.45 -6.04
CA ILE A 125 -0.03 7.55 -6.77
C ILE A 125 -1.49 7.17 -6.99
N ARG A 126 -2.37 7.67 -6.14
CA ARG A 126 -3.81 7.41 -6.22
C ARG A 126 -4.46 8.45 -7.11
N CYS A 127 -5.15 8.00 -8.16
CA CYS A 127 -5.76 8.87 -9.14
C CYS A 127 -7.16 9.29 -8.67
N HIS A 128 -7.46 10.58 -8.74
CA HIS A 128 -8.81 11.13 -8.60
C HIS A 128 -9.19 11.87 -9.90
N GLU A 129 -10.40 12.40 -9.97
CA GLU A 129 -10.89 13.10 -11.18
C GLU A 129 -10.08 14.36 -11.52
N LYS A 130 -9.54 15.06 -10.51
CA LYS A 130 -8.87 16.37 -10.68
C LYS A 130 -7.41 16.38 -10.25
N GLU A 131 -6.97 15.37 -9.51
CA GLU A 131 -5.64 15.35 -8.92
C GLU A 131 -5.15 13.92 -8.67
N TYR A 132 -3.84 13.79 -8.45
CA TYR A 132 -3.22 12.64 -7.82
C TYR A 132 -3.03 12.91 -6.32
N GLU A 133 -3.38 11.93 -5.48
CA GLU A 133 -2.89 11.88 -4.10
C GLU A 133 -1.64 11.00 -4.05
N ILE A 134 -0.51 11.59 -3.65
CA ILE A 134 0.79 10.92 -3.63
C ILE A 134 1.15 10.55 -2.19
N PHE A 135 1.32 9.27 -1.95
CA PHE A 135 1.74 8.70 -0.68
C PHE A 135 3.18 8.22 -0.76
N VAL A 136 3.96 8.55 0.27
CA VAL A 136 5.34 8.10 0.48
C VAL A 136 5.43 7.47 1.86
N ASP A 137 5.83 6.21 1.94
CA ASP A 137 5.85 5.39 3.17
C ASP A 137 4.53 5.54 3.95
N HIS A 138 3.44 5.30 3.23
CA HIS A 138 2.06 5.39 3.70
C HIS A 138 1.60 6.79 4.17
N LYS A 139 2.41 7.83 4.00
CA LYS A 139 2.06 9.23 4.31
C LYS A 139 1.57 9.94 3.07
N LEU A 140 0.42 10.61 3.12
CA LEU A 140 0.10 11.61 2.09
C LEU A 140 1.14 12.74 2.14
N VAL A 141 1.87 12.96 1.04
CA VAL A 141 2.92 13.99 0.95
C VAL A 141 2.60 15.07 -0.06
N ALA A 142 1.80 14.78 -1.07
CA ALA A 142 1.39 15.76 -2.07
C ALA A 142 -0.01 15.46 -2.64
N LYS A 143 -0.69 16.53 -3.05
CA LYS A 143 -1.84 16.50 -3.95
C LYS A 143 -1.42 17.25 -5.21
N PHE A 144 -1.45 16.58 -6.35
CA PHE A 144 -0.93 17.11 -7.61
C PHE A 144 -2.08 17.22 -8.61
N ALA A 145 -2.49 18.44 -8.95
CA ALA A 145 -3.58 18.67 -9.90
C ALA A 145 -3.23 18.15 -11.29
N HIS A 146 -4.22 17.64 -12.01
CA HIS A 146 -4.05 17.19 -13.39
C HIS A 146 -3.83 18.39 -14.32
N TYR A 147 -2.71 18.39 -15.04
CA TYR A 147 -2.42 19.40 -16.07
C TYR A 147 -3.07 19.04 -17.41
N LYS A 148 -3.25 17.74 -17.66
CA LYS A 148 -3.98 17.15 -18.77
C LYS A 148 -4.94 16.06 -18.25
N PRO A 149 -5.99 15.71 -19.01
CA PRO A 149 -6.89 14.62 -18.65
C PRO A 149 -6.15 13.34 -18.23
N LEU A 150 -6.62 12.69 -17.17
CA LEU A 150 -6.04 11.43 -16.66
C LEU A 150 -5.95 10.35 -17.75
N THR A 151 -6.88 10.37 -18.71
CA THR A 151 -6.94 9.45 -19.84
C THR A 151 -5.77 9.58 -20.81
N GLU A 152 -5.01 10.68 -20.76
CA GLU A 152 -3.79 10.84 -21.55
C GLU A 152 -2.58 10.12 -20.96
N VAL A 153 -2.62 9.67 -19.70
CA VAL A 153 -1.53 8.85 -19.16
C VAL A 153 -1.56 7.47 -19.82
N THR A 154 -0.49 7.11 -20.52
CA THR A 154 -0.41 5.84 -21.25
C THR A 154 0.79 4.99 -20.85
N HIS A 155 1.81 5.58 -20.20
CA HIS A 155 3.01 4.86 -19.81
C HIS A 155 3.49 5.25 -18.41
N VAL A 156 4.19 4.31 -17.78
CA VAL A 156 4.99 4.51 -16.56
C VAL A 156 6.44 4.34 -16.94
N TYR A 157 7.26 5.34 -16.58
CA TYR A 157 8.70 5.30 -16.74
C TYR A 157 9.39 5.51 -15.39
N ILE A 158 10.30 4.61 -15.02
CA ILE A 158 11.08 4.67 -13.79
C ILE A 158 12.55 4.44 -14.14
N ASN A 159 13.43 5.35 -13.70
CA ASN A 159 14.86 5.24 -13.96
C ASN A 159 15.68 5.78 -12.78
N GLY A 160 16.97 5.44 -12.74
CA GLY A 160 17.93 5.88 -11.74
C GLY A 160 18.27 4.81 -10.71
N GLY A 161 18.75 5.24 -9.54
CA GLY A 161 19.33 4.39 -8.50
C GLY A 161 18.32 3.57 -7.69
N VAL A 162 17.56 2.68 -8.32
CA VAL A 162 16.58 1.81 -7.65
C VAL A 162 16.55 0.39 -8.22
N GLN A 163 16.22 -0.57 -7.35
CA GLN A 163 15.81 -1.91 -7.74
C GLN A 163 14.33 -2.07 -7.40
N LEU A 164 13.50 -2.37 -8.40
CA LEU A 164 12.06 -2.49 -8.22
C LEU A 164 11.68 -3.94 -7.91
N TYR A 165 10.71 -4.15 -7.03
CA TYR A 165 10.10 -5.48 -6.81
C TYR A 165 8.57 -5.47 -6.87
N ASN A 166 7.94 -4.29 -6.96
CA ASN A 166 6.54 -4.16 -7.30
C ASN A 166 6.31 -2.90 -8.13
N VAL A 167 5.66 -3.04 -9.27
CA VAL A 167 5.01 -1.96 -10.01
C VAL A 167 3.64 -2.50 -10.42
N SER A 168 2.59 -1.98 -9.80
CA SER A 168 1.22 -2.45 -10.06
C SER A 168 0.23 -1.30 -10.14
N TRP A 169 -0.81 -1.50 -10.95
CA TRP A 169 -1.99 -0.64 -11.00
C TRP A 169 -3.17 -1.42 -10.46
N GLU A 170 -3.73 -0.96 -9.36
CA GLU A 170 -4.79 -1.69 -8.69
C GLU A 170 -5.81 -0.78 -8.01
N GLY A 171 -6.92 -1.41 -7.62
CA GLY A 171 -7.98 -0.75 -6.87
C GLY A 171 -9.02 -0.04 -7.73
N LYS A 172 -9.92 0.65 -7.02
CA LYS A 172 -10.99 1.50 -7.50
C LYS A 172 -11.54 2.28 -6.31
N TYR A 173 -12.65 2.99 -6.49
CA TYR A 173 -13.47 3.39 -5.36
C TYR A 173 -14.27 2.20 -4.83
N TYR A 174 -14.15 1.98 -3.54
CA TYR A 174 -14.87 0.94 -2.81
C TYR A 174 -15.80 1.62 -1.82
N ASN A 175 -17.06 1.19 -1.79
CA ASN A 175 -17.99 1.59 -0.75
C ASN A 175 -17.65 0.87 0.55
N VAL A 176 -17.82 1.55 1.69
CA VAL A 176 -17.72 0.97 3.03
C VAL A 176 -19.08 1.20 3.70
N PRO A 177 -19.81 0.16 4.13
CA PRO A 177 -19.40 -1.25 4.21
C PRO A 177 -19.16 -1.90 2.84
N TYR A 178 -18.14 -2.77 2.79
CA TYR A 178 -17.78 -3.58 1.64
C TYR A 178 -18.10 -5.04 1.93
N GLU A 179 -18.65 -5.75 0.97
CA GLU A 179 -18.89 -7.18 1.04
C GLU A 179 -18.47 -7.85 -0.26
N ALA A 180 -17.97 -9.08 -0.17
CA ALA A 180 -17.66 -9.90 -1.32
C ALA A 180 -17.79 -11.37 -0.97
N ASP A 181 -18.43 -12.12 -1.85
CA ASP A 181 -18.42 -13.58 -1.79
C ASP A 181 -17.02 -14.10 -2.16
N ILE A 182 -16.71 -15.29 -1.66
CA ILE A 182 -15.45 -15.99 -1.85
C ILE A 182 -15.76 -17.27 -2.64
N PRO A 183 -15.75 -17.22 -3.99
CA PRO A 183 -15.89 -18.42 -4.81
C PRO A 183 -14.83 -19.45 -4.41
N GLY A 184 -15.26 -20.70 -4.18
CA GLY A 184 -14.39 -21.79 -3.77
C GLY A 184 -13.87 -21.72 -2.33
N ASN A 185 -14.48 -20.87 -1.48
CA ASN A 185 -14.21 -20.71 -0.05
C ASN A 185 -12.77 -20.29 0.32
N PHE A 186 -12.54 -19.90 1.57
CA PHE A 186 -11.22 -19.43 2.04
C PHE A 186 -10.29 -20.58 2.49
N ASN A 187 -10.07 -21.56 1.60
CA ASN A 187 -9.24 -22.74 1.85
C ASN A 187 -7.77 -22.40 2.24
N PRO A 188 -7.03 -23.32 2.89
CA PRO A 188 -5.61 -23.15 3.18
C PRO A 188 -4.82 -22.75 1.92
N GLY A 189 -3.86 -21.83 2.08
CA GLY A 189 -3.10 -21.22 0.99
C GLY A 189 -3.68 -19.91 0.45
N ARG A 190 -4.97 -19.64 0.68
CA ARG A 190 -5.62 -18.40 0.21
C ARG A 190 -5.22 -17.17 1.02
N LYS A 191 -5.31 -16.02 0.37
CA LYS A 191 -4.89 -14.72 0.88
C LYS A 191 -5.96 -13.67 0.65
N LEU A 192 -6.24 -12.88 1.69
CA LEU A 192 -6.95 -11.62 1.57
C LEU A 192 -5.94 -10.49 1.72
N TYR A 193 -5.81 -9.67 0.67
CA TYR A 193 -5.09 -8.40 0.71
C TYR A 193 -6.09 -7.25 0.82
N VAL A 194 -5.88 -6.35 1.78
CA VAL A 194 -6.66 -5.13 1.95
C VAL A 194 -5.70 -3.95 2.04
N SER A 195 -5.81 -3.01 1.12
CA SER A 195 -5.15 -1.71 1.21
C SER A 195 -6.17 -0.63 1.54
N GLY A 196 -5.83 0.30 2.41
CA GLY A 196 -6.74 1.39 2.76
C GLY A 196 -6.09 2.53 3.53
N LEU A 197 -6.84 3.60 3.75
CA LEU A 197 -6.47 4.79 4.51
C LEU A 197 -7.27 4.84 5.82
N ILE A 198 -6.58 4.96 6.95
CA ILE A 198 -7.22 5.18 8.26
C ILE A 198 -7.71 6.63 8.34
N LYS A 199 -9.01 6.84 8.56
CA LYS A 199 -9.61 8.20 8.64
C LYS A 199 -9.02 9.01 9.80
N LYS A 200 -9.05 10.35 9.67
CA LYS A 200 -8.54 11.31 10.69
C LYS A 200 -9.15 11.07 12.08
N LEU A 201 -10.43 10.77 12.15
CA LEU A 201 -11.18 10.57 13.39
C LEU A 201 -11.46 9.10 13.70
N ALA A 202 -10.74 8.17 13.06
CA ALA A 202 -10.99 6.75 13.20
C ALA A 202 -10.94 6.28 14.66
N LYS A 203 -11.97 5.54 15.06
CA LYS A 203 -12.06 4.81 16.33
C LYS A 203 -11.70 3.35 16.09
N ASN A 204 -12.29 2.72 15.07
CA ASN A 204 -12.05 1.33 14.74
C ASN A 204 -12.48 1.00 13.31
N PHE A 205 -12.01 -0.14 12.82
CA PHE A 205 -12.60 -0.83 11.68
C PHE A 205 -12.58 -2.33 11.94
N GLU A 206 -13.31 -3.08 11.14
CA GLU A 206 -13.33 -4.53 11.25
C GLU A 206 -13.41 -5.21 9.89
N ILE A 207 -12.84 -6.40 9.84
CA ILE A 207 -12.92 -7.34 8.73
C ILE A 207 -13.47 -8.64 9.28
N LYS A 208 -14.52 -9.16 8.65
CA LYS A 208 -15.20 -10.38 9.04
C LYS A 208 -15.11 -11.41 7.92
N PHE A 209 -14.72 -12.63 8.28
CA PHE A 209 -14.79 -13.82 7.45
C PHE A 209 -16.01 -14.62 7.90
N HIS A 210 -17.03 -14.65 7.05
CA HIS A 210 -18.31 -15.30 7.32
C HIS A 210 -18.25 -16.75 6.88
N SER A 211 -18.99 -17.60 7.59
CA SER A 211 -19.18 -19.02 7.30
C SER A 211 -20.65 -19.33 7.52
N GLY A 212 -21.47 -19.11 6.48
CA GLY A 212 -22.93 -19.06 6.63
C GLY A 212 -23.34 -17.97 7.62
N ASN A 213 -24.12 -18.32 8.64
CA ASN A 213 -24.56 -17.37 9.68
C ASN A 213 -23.50 -17.08 10.76
N ASN A 214 -22.38 -17.80 10.74
CA ASN A 214 -21.30 -17.66 11.72
C ASN A 214 -20.19 -16.74 11.22
N ILE A 215 -19.34 -16.26 12.15
CA ILE A 215 -18.14 -15.48 11.81
C ILE A 215 -16.92 -16.26 12.27
N ALA A 216 -16.17 -16.84 11.32
CA ALA A 216 -14.95 -17.60 11.60
C ALA A 216 -13.87 -16.71 12.21
N LEU A 217 -13.71 -15.49 11.67
CA LEU A 217 -12.79 -14.47 12.17
C LEU A 217 -13.41 -13.08 12.04
N ARG A 218 -13.52 -12.37 13.15
CA ARG A 218 -13.61 -10.90 13.19
C ARG A 218 -12.25 -10.36 13.59
N LEU A 219 -11.56 -9.70 12.66
CA LEU A 219 -10.35 -8.92 12.93
C LEU A 219 -10.75 -7.45 13.14
N LYS A 220 -10.56 -6.92 14.35
CA LYS A 220 -10.99 -5.57 14.73
C LYS A 220 -9.85 -4.73 15.31
N PRO A 221 -9.17 -3.92 14.49
CA PRO A 221 -8.28 -2.88 14.98
C PRO A 221 -9.05 -1.75 15.68
N GLN A 222 -8.80 -1.57 16.98
CA GLN A 222 -9.28 -0.42 17.75
C GLN A 222 -8.19 0.65 17.78
N ILE A 223 -8.33 1.65 16.91
CA ILE A 223 -7.34 2.71 16.69
C ILE A 223 -7.18 3.60 17.92
N SER A 224 -8.26 3.88 18.65
CA SER A 224 -8.23 4.68 19.88
C SER A 224 -7.40 4.01 20.97
N ASP A 225 -7.58 2.70 21.12
CA ASP A 225 -7.04 1.93 22.24
C ASP A 225 -5.72 1.22 21.86
N LYS A 226 -5.29 1.36 20.60
CA LYS A 226 -4.09 0.73 20.02
C LYS A 226 -4.01 -0.77 20.29
N LYS A 227 -5.12 -1.48 20.04
CA LYS A 227 -5.19 -2.95 20.12
C LYS A 227 -5.89 -3.53 18.91
N ILE A 228 -5.54 -4.77 18.59
CA ILE A 228 -6.19 -5.55 17.54
C ILE A 228 -6.84 -6.75 18.21
N LEU A 229 -8.15 -6.86 18.09
CA LEU A 229 -8.94 -7.92 18.68
C LEU A 229 -9.41 -8.90 17.60
N CYS A 230 -9.21 -10.19 17.85
CA CYS A 230 -9.73 -11.28 17.04
C CYS A 230 -10.80 -12.04 17.82
N ASN A 231 -11.88 -12.43 17.16
CA ASN A 231 -12.94 -13.22 17.80
C ASN A 231 -13.69 -14.05 16.77
N THR A 232 -14.44 -15.05 17.23
CA THR A 232 -15.30 -15.92 16.44
C THR A 232 -16.73 -15.80 16.99
N MET A 233 -17.72 -15.84 16.11
CA MET A 233 -19.14 -15.87 16.49
C MET A 233 -19.76 -17.17 15.99
N THR A 234 -20.41 -17.90 16.89
CA THR A 234 -21.15 -19.13 16.61
C THR A 234 -22.54 -19.01 17.23
N ASP A 235 -23.60 -19.31 16.47
CA ASP A 235 -24.99 -19.22 16.93
C ASP A 235 -25.31 -17.87 17.59
N ASP A 236 -24.94 -16.79 16.90
CA ASP A 236 -25.08 -15.38 17.33
C ASP A 236 -24.40 -15.01 18.66
N LYS A 237 -23.50 -15.86 19.16
CA LYS A 237 -22.74 -15.62 20.39
C LYS A 237 -21.26 -15.41 20.08
N TRP A 238 -20.74 -14.28 20.55
CA TRP A 238 -19.30 -14.00 20.48
C TRP A 238 -18.54 -14.82 21.52
N GLY A 239 -17.39 -15.35 21.13
CA GLY A 239 -16.41 -15.87 22.08
C GLY A 239 -15.67 -14.76 22.83
N THR A 240 -14.57 -15.13 23.47
CA THR A 240 -13.68 -14.17 24.14
C THR A 240 -12.76 -13.47 23.15
N ASP A 241 -12.69 -12.14 23.23
CA ASP A 241 -11.77 -11.35 22.42
C ASP A 241 -10.30 -11.74 22.70
N THR A 242 -9.60 -12.13 21.65
CA THR A 242 -8.17 -12.45 21.70
C THR A 242 -7.38 -11.27 21.16
N ARG A 243 -6.52 -10.68 21.99
CA ARG A 243 -5.64 -9.58 21.56
C ARG A 243 -4.39 -10.10 20.87
N ILE A 244 -4.18 -9.69 19.62
CA ILE A 244 -2.95 -9.91 18.86
C ILE A 244 -2.13 -8.60 18.76
N GLY A 245 -0.92 -8.65 18.20
CA GLY A 245 -0.08 -7.46 18.01
C GLY A 245 0.31 -6.76 19.32
N LYS A 246 0.65 -7.53 20.37
CA LYS A 246 0.96 -6.97 21.71
C LYS A 246 2.21 -6.11 21.70
N GLU A 247 3.19 -6.44 20.85
CA GLU A 247 4.48 -5.75 20.77
C GLU A 247 4.39 -4.37 20.08
N PHE A 248 3.53 -4.23 19.07
CA PHE A 248 3.36 -2.97 18.35
C PHE A 248 1.97 -2.85 17.71
N PHE A 249 1.46 -1.62 17.64
CA PHE A 249 0.23 -1.30 16.94
C PHE A 249 0.55 -0.66 15.57
N PRO A 250 0.25 -1.33 14.44
CA PRO A 250 0.70 -0.89 13.12
C PRO A 250 -0.10 0.28 12.55
N PHE A 251 -1.37 0.43 12.93
CA PHE A 251 -2.26 1.38 12.27
C PHE A 251 -2.07 2.82 12.80
N LYS A 252 -2.03 3.78 11.88
CA LYS A 252 -1.90 5.20 12.20
C LYS A 252 -2.95 6.01 11.44
N LYS A 253 -3.60 6.96 12.13
CA LYS A 253 -4.57 7.89 11.52
C LYS A 253 -3.90 8.68 10.38
N LYS A 254 -4.64 8.89 9.28
CA LYS A 254 -4.18 9.57 8.06
C LYS A 254 -2.99 8.88 7.37
N ARG A 255 -2.76 7.59 7.65
CA ARG A 255 -1.79 6.77 6.94
C ARG A 255 -2.51 5.69 6.18
N THR A 256 -2.00 5.36 5.00
CA THR A 256 -2.41 4.11 4.35
C THR A 256 -1.83 2.92 5.12
N PHE A 257 -2.30 1.73 4.80
CA PHE A 257 -1.79 0.47 5.31
C PHE A 257 -2.05 -0.61 4.27
N ASP A 258 -1.27 -1.69 4.32
CA ASP A 258 -1.67 -2.96 3.73
C ASP A 258 -1.80 -4.03 4.79
N LEU A 259 -2.92 -4.73 4.74
CA LEU A 259 -3.20 -5.89 5.55
C LEU A 259 -3.21 -7.12 4.65
N LEU A 260 -2.50 -8.15 5.09
CA LEU A 260 -2.60 -9.50 4.54
C LEU A 260 -3.11 -10.43 5.63
N VAL A 261 -4.21 -11.14 5.32
CA VAL A 261 -4.67 -12.29 6.09
C VAL A 261 -4.43 -13.55 5.25
N TYR A 262 -3.52 -14.40 5.71
CA TYR A 262 -3.17 -15.66 5.07
C TYR A 262 -3.83 -16.84 5.81
N CYS A 263 -4.49 -17.74 5.08
CA CYS A 263 -5.07 -18.94 5.64
C CYS A 263 -4.05 -20.07 5.64
N GLU A 264 -3.63 -20.55 6.81
CA GLU A 264 -2.96 -21.84 6.96
C GLU A 264 -3.99 -22.93 7.30
N ASP A 265 -3.53 -24.17 7.41
CA ASP A 265 -4.39 -25.32 7.73
C ASP A 265 -5.08 -25.20 9.10
N THR A 266 -4.41 -24.59 10.08
CA THR A 266 -4.87 -24.54 11.48
C THR A 266 -5.14 -23.14 12.02
N LYS A 267 -4.74 -22.09 11.29
CA LYS A 267 -4.83 -20.70 11.76
C LYS A 267 -4.85 -19.68 10.62
N PHE A 268 -5.26 -18.47 10.95
CA PHE A 268 -4.98 -17.27 10.17
C PHE A 268 -3.65 -16.67 10.60
N VAL A 269 -2.83 -16.23 9.63
CA VAL A 269 -1.61 -15.46 9.86
C VAL A 269 -1.81 -14.05 9.33
N ILE A 270 -1.57 -13.05 10.17
CA ILE A 270 -1.92 -11.65 9.90
C ILE A 270 -0.65 -10.82 9.81
N TYR A 271 -0.51 -10.12 8.69
CA TYR A 271 0.57 -9.17 8.43
C TYR A 271 -0.01 -7.77 8.19
N VAL A 272 0.66 -6.75 8.69
CA VAL A 272 0.39 -5.36 8.32
C VAL A 272 1.68 -4.70 7.88
N ASP A 273 1.67 -4.06 6.72
CA ASP A 273 2.83 -3.45 6.06
C ASP A 273 4.02 -4.43 6.01
N ASP A 274 3.75 -5.65 5.52
CA ASP A 274 4.68 -6.77 5.40
C ASP A 274 5.34 -7.24 6.72
N CYS A 275 4.83 -6.77 7.86
CA CYS A 275 5.31 -7.15 9.19
C CYS A 275 4.30 -8.09 9.87
N PRO A 276 4.74 -9.23 10.45
CA PRO A 276 3.83 -10.13 11.16
C PRO A 276 3.28 -9.45 12.42
N VAL A 277 1.96 -9.49 12.57
CA VAL A 277 1.24 -8.88 13.69
C VAL A 277 0.71 -9.93 14.67
N GLY A 278 0.32 -11.10 14.15
CA GLY A 278 -0.11 -12.21 14.99
C GLY A 278 -0.79 -13.31 14.20
N VAL A 279 -1.26 -14.31 14.95
CA VAL A 279 -2.01 -15.45 14.43
C VAL A 279 -3.31 -15.61 15.20
N TYR A 280 -4.29 -16.27 14.60
CA TYR A 280 -5.54 -16.63 15.24
C TYR A 280 -5.96 -18.03 14.79
N ASP A 281 -6.05 -18.97 15.73
CA ASP A 281 -6.36 -20.38 15.42
C ASP A 281 -7.80 -20.53 14.90
N HIS A 282 -7.99 -21.46 13.97
CA HIS A 282 -9.29 -21.77 13.41
C HIS A 282 -10.20 -22.39 14.46
N LYS A 283 -11.31 -21.72 14.78
CA LYS A 283 -12.40 -22.26 15.61
C LYS A 283 -13.57 -22.77 14.76
N ILE A 284 -13.63 -22.33 13.51
CA ILE A 284 -14.54 -22.78 12.47
C ILE A 284 -13.67 -23.18 11.28
N SER A 285 -14.04 -24.25 10.58
CA SER A 285 -13.30 -24.71 9.39
C SER A 285 -13.17 -23.59 8.37
N CYS A 286 -11.94 -23.30 7.92
CA CYS A 286 -11.72 -22.29 6.88
C CYS A 286 -12.38 -22.66 5.53
N LYS A 287 -12.66 -23.96 5.33
CA LYS A 287 -13.33 -24.49 4.13
C LYS A 287 -14.79 -24.07 4.00
N THR A 288 -15.42 -23.60 5.09
CA THR A 288 -16.82 -23.13 5.07
C THR A 288 -16.91 -21.61 4.97
N ILE A 289 -15.77 -20.91 4.91
CA ILE A 289 -15.75 -19.45 4.81
C ILE A 289 -16.06 -19.04 3.38
N ASP A 290 -17.20 -18.39 3.16
CA ASP A 290 -17.78 -18.13 1.85
C ASP A 290 -17.93 -16.64 1.52
N LYS A 291 -17.73 -15.76 2.50
CA LYS A 291 -17.91 -14.32 2.32
C LYS A 291 -16.98 -13.52 3.22
N ILE A 292 -16.56 -12.35 2.75
CA ILE A 292 -15.92 -11.32 3.57
C ILE A 292 -16.82 -10.09 3.70
N SER A 293 -16.72 -9.40 4.84
CA SER A 293 -17.19 -8.02 4.94
C SER A 293 -16.17 -7.13 5.64
N ILE A 294 -16.15 -5.86 5.25
CA ILE A 294 -15.23 -4.85 5.78
C ILE A 294 -16.04 -3.60 6.12
N ASN A 295 -15.92 -3.10 7.35
CA ASN A 295 -16.66 -1.94 7.80
C ASN A 295 -15.85 -1.05 8.76
N GLY A 296 -16.29 0.18 8.96
CA GLY A 296 -15.77 1.13 9.94
C GLY A 296 -14.98 2.30 9.35
N ASP A 297 -14.05 2.83 10.13
CA ASP A 297 -13.47 4.16 9.90
C ASP A 297 -12.27 4.16 8.93
N ILE A 298 -12.45 3.56 7.76
CA ILE A 298 -11.43 3.46 6.71
C ILE A 298 -11.97 3.89 5.35
N ILE A 299 -11.06 4.24 4.45
CA ILE A 299 -11.31 4.36 3.01
C ILE A 299 -10.55 3.22 2.36
N LEU A 300 -11.26 2.34 1.66
CA LEU A 300 -10.65 1.20 0.98
C LEU A 300 -10.00 1.64 -0.33
N HIS A 301 -8.75 1.24 -0.51
CA HIS A 301 -7.95 1.52 -1.70
C HIS A 301 -7.81 0.31 -2.61
N GLY A 302 -7.78 -0.90 -2.03
CA GLY A 302 -7.68 -2.16 -2.76
C GLY A 302 -8.18 -3.32 -1.90
N VAL A 303 -8.85 -4.28 -2.53
CA VAL A 303 -9.27 -5.55 -1.90
C VAL A 303 -9.05 -6.66 -2.92
N HIS A 304 -8.20 -7.63 -2.58
CA HIS A 304 -7.86 -8.75 -3.46
C HIS A 304 -7.91 -10.07 -2.70
N LEU A 305 -8.72 -10.99 -3.21
CA LEU A 305 -8.74 -12.39 -2.77
C LEU A 305 -7.88 -13.18 -3.76
N LYS A 306 -6.83 -13.84 -3.26
CA LYS A 306 -5.96 -14.74 -4.03
C LYS A 306 -6.01 -16.15 -3.44
#